data_AF-A0A1D1ULC7-F1
#
_entry.id   AF-A0A1D1ULC7-F1
#
_cell.length_a   1.000
_cell.length_b   1.000
_cell.length_c   1.000
_cell.angle_alpha   90.00
_cell.angle_beta   90.00
_cell.angle_gamma   90.00
#
_symmetry.space_group_name_H-M   'P 1'
#
loop_
_entity.id
_entity.type
_entity.pdbx_description
1 polymer ?
#
loop_
_entity_poly.entity_id
_entity_poly.type
_entity_poly.pdbx_seq_one_letter_code
_entity_poly.pdbx_strand_id
1 'polypeptide(L)'
;MSENGSAQEKSQKSAKSTPKPKPKDPLLEKRKQELKQCADERVAAEKRAYQTVLALIENPVSEDALQQAAKYIDPGHYNDVTEERALEKLCGYPLCSNSIVGSNSKKVTSPVSRNAHFRIDCFSNKVYDVTERKKYCSGKCYGASIFYQKQLSTTPVWLRKGEKLDEVELIPLDKIRGVPGLPVSIDDPVQTALLDEVKAMKLGESERETIHSDK
;
A
#
# COMPACT_ATOMS: atom_id res chain seq x y z
N MET A 1 83.41 11.50 -50.10
CA MET A 1 82.92 11.13 -48.76
C MET A 1 81.41 11.08 -48.82
N SER A 2 80.89 9.85 -48.76
CA SER A 2 79.75 9.43 -47.95
C SER A 2 78.40 10.18 -48.05
N GLU A 3 77.48 9.52 -48.77
CA GLU A 3 76.32 8.83 -48.21
C GLU A 3 75.17 9.59 -47.51
N ASN A 4 73.98 9.27 -48.06
CA ASN A 4 72.74 8.85 -47.40
C ASN A 4 71.72 9.92 -46.97
N GLY A 5 70.53 9.79 -47.58
CA GLY A 5 69.32 10.49 -47.20
C GLY A 5 68.54 9.76 -46.10
N SER A 6 67.36 10.30 -45.75
CA SER A 6 66.29 9.48 -45.18
C SER A 6 64.92 10.16 -45.30
N ALA A 7 64.04 9.43 -45.97
CA ALA A 7 62.64 9.12 -45.67
C ALA A 7 61.70 10.19 -45.08
N GLN A 8 60.64 10.42 -45.86
CA GLN A 8 59.32 10.86 -45.42
C GLN A 8 58.67 9.78 -44.54
N GLU A 9 58.04 10.16 -43.44
CA GLU A 9 57.03 9.33 -42.78
C GLU A 9 55.71 10.10 -42.71
N LYS A 10 54.87 9.90 -43.73
CA LYS A 10 53.45 10.28 -43.70
C LYS A 10 52.69 9.17 -42.98
N SER A 11 52.32 9.42 -41.73
CA SER A 11 51.45 8.53 -40.97
C SER A 11 50.06 8.48 -41.62
N GLN A 12 49.76 7.39 -42.31
CA GLN A 12 48.44 7.06 -42.83
C GLN A 12 47.56 6.60 -41.66
N LYS A 13 46.63 7.45 -41.22
CA LYS A 13 45.53 7.02 -40.34
C LYS A 13 44.48 6.31 -41.19
N SER A 14 44.46 4.98 -41.12
CA SER A 14 43.43 4.12 -41.71
C SER A 14 42.04 4.50 -41.18
N ALA A 15 41.15 4.90 -42.10
CA ALA A 15 39.74 5.12 -41.82
C ALA A 15 39.07 3.79 -41.45
N LYS A 16 38.71 3.63 -40.17
CA LYS A 16 37.94 2.48 -39.69
C LYS A 16 36.51 2.62 -40.19
N SER A 17 36.09 1.70 -41.06
CA SER A 17 34.73 1.66 -41.61
C SER A 17 33.71 1.48 -40.49
N THR A 18 32.80 2.44 -40.36
CA THR A 18 31.62 2.32 -39.49
C THR A 18 30.72 1.21 -40.03
N PRO A 19 30.24 0.25 -39.21
CA PRO A 19 29.29 -0.75 -39.67
C PRO A 19 28.01 -0.05 -40.15
N LYS A 20 27.57 -0.34 -41.38
CA LYS A 20 26.29 0.14 -41.90
C LYS A 20 25.15 -0.30 -40.96
N PRO A 21 24.21 0.59 -40.58
CA PRO A 21 23.08 0.21 -39.73
C PRO A 21 22.25 -0.85 -40.47
N LYS A 22 22.08 -2.02 -39.85
CA LYS A 22 21.19 -3.07 -40.36
C LYS A 22 19.78 -2.49 -40.47
N PRO A 23 19.03 -2.77 -41.57
CA PRO A 23 17.66 -2.30 -41.70
C PRO A 23 16.85 -2.79 -40.49
N LYS A 24 16.24 -1.86 -39.77
CA LYS A 24 15.43 -2.16 -38.59
C LYS A 24 14.19 -2.92 -39.08
N ASP A 25 14.01 -4.15 -38.61
CA ASP A 25 12.82 -4.94 -38.87
C ASP A 25 11.57 -4.13 -38.46
N PRO A 26 10.66 -3.77 -39.39
CA PRO A 26 9.46 -2.98 -39.09
C PRO A 26 8.58 -3.62 -38.02
N LEU A 27 8.54 -4.95 -37.94
CA LEU A 27 7.77 -5.68 -36.95
C LEU A 27 8.36 -5.50 -35.54
N LEU A 28 9.69 -5.54 -35.44
CA LEU A 28 10.39 -5.34 -34.17
C LEU A 28 10.22 -3.90 -33.65
N GLU A 29 10.25 -2.91 -34.55
CA GLU A 29 10.05 -1.51 -34.16
C GLU A 29 8.61 -1.25 -33.71
N LYS A 30 7.63 -1.83 -34.40
CA LYS A 30 6.21 -1.79 -33.99
C LYS A 30 6.01 -2.41 -32.61
N ARG A 31 6.57 -3.60 -32.37
CA ARG A 31 6.49 -4.27 -31.05
C ARG A 31 7.15 -3.45 -29.93
N LYS A 32 8.28 -2.79 -30.22
CA LYS A 32 8.94 -1.88 -29.26
C LYS A 32 8.07 -0.66 -28.95
N GLN A 33 7.39 -0.10 -29.94
CA GLN A 33 6.49 1.03 -29.74
C GLN A 33 5.28 0.63 -28.88
N GLU A 34 4.66 -0.51 -29.18
CA GLU A 34 3.54 -1.05 -28.39
C GLU A 34 3.94 -1.32 -26.93
N LEU A 35 5.13 -1.91 -26.69
CA LEU A 35 5.65 -2.12 -25.34
C LEU A 35 5.90 -0.81 -24.59
N LYS A 36 6.45 0.20 -25.27
CA LYS A 36 6.64 1.54 -24.68
C LYS A 36 5.31 2.19 -24.34
N GLN A 37 4.34 2.16 -25.24
CA GLN A 37 3.01 2.69 -24.99
C GLN A 37 2.35 2.01 -23.79
N CYS A 38 2.40 0.68 -23.71
CA CYS A 38 1.87 -0.06 -22.58
C CYS A 38 2.55 0.33 -21.26
N ALA A 39 3.87 0.52 -21.26
CA ALA A 39 4.62 0.98 -20.09
C ALA A 39 4.23 2.42 -19.69
N ASP A 40 4.15 3.35 -20.65
CA ASP A 40 3.78 4.74 -20.40
C ASP A 40 2.35 4.84 -19.84
N GLU A 41 1.42 4.04 -20.36
CA GLU A 41 0.05 3.99 -19.87
C GLU A 41 -0.05 3.43 -18.45
N ARG A 42 0.76 2.42 -18.13
CA ARG A 42 0.86 1.89 -16.76
C ARG A 42 1.36 2.98 -15.79
N VAL A 43 2.44 3.66 -16.16
CA VAL A 43 3.00 4.77 -15.36
C VAL A 43 1.96 5.89 -15.19
N ALA A 44 1.22 6.24 -16.25
CA ALA A 44 0.18 7.24 -16.19
C ALA A 44 -1.01 6.83 -15.31
N ALA A 45 -1.35 5.53 -15.26
CA ALA A 45 -2.37 5.01 -14.36
C ALA A 45 -1.91 5.05 -12.89
N GLU A 46 -0.69 4.58 -12.60
CA GLU A 46 -0.09 4.63 -11.26
C GLU A 46 0.04 6.08 -10.75
N LYS A 47 0.46 7.01 -11.61
CA LYS A 47 0.53 8.44 -11.26
C LYS A 47 -0.82 9.02 -10.88
N ARG A 48 -1.90 8.64 -11.58
CA ARG A 48 -3.27 9.07 -11.25
C ARG A 48 -3.75 8.48 -9.93
N ALA A 49 -3.45 7.21 -9.66
CA ALA A 49 -3.75 6.57 -8.38
C ALA A 49 -3.07 7.32 -7.23
N TYR A 50 -1.77 7.61 -7.37
CA TYR A 50 -1.00 8.37 -6.39
C TYR A 50 -1.58 9.78 -6.14
N GLN A 51 -1.94 10.52 -7.18
CA GLN A 51 -2.58 11.83 -7.03
C GLN A 51 -3.92 11.73 -6.29
N THR A 52 -4.67 10.66 -6.52
CA THR A 52 -5.94 10.41 -5.82
C THR A 52 -5.70 10.12 -4.34
N VAL A 53 -4.70 9.32 -4.00
CA VAL A 53 -4.29 9.05 -2.60
C VAL A 53 -3.95 10.37 -1.88
N LEU A 54 -3.11 11.21 -2.49
CA LEU A 54 -2.77 12.51 -1.91
C LEU A 54 -4.00 13.39 -1.67
N ALA A 55 -4.91 13.45 -2.64
CA ALA A 55 -6.15 14.21 -2.52
C ALA A 55 -7.07 13.70 -1.40
N LEU A 56 -7.03 12.41 -1.07
CA LEU A 56 -7.82 11.83 0.03
C LEU A 56 -7.17 12.00 1.42
N ILE A 57 -5.85 12.21 1.47
CA ILE A 57 -5.13 12.50 2.70
C ILE A 57 -5.45 13.94 3.15
N GLU A 58 -5.42 14.89 2.22
CA GLU A 58 -5.73 16.30 2.48
C GLU A 58 -7.25 16.52 2.76
N ASN A 59 -7.59 17.31 3.77
CA ASN A 59 -8.98 17.69 4.06
C ASN A 59 -9.29 19.09 3.50
N PRO A 60 -10.54 19.36 3.04
CA PRO A 60 -11.73 18.50 3.10
C PRO A 60 -11.96 17.65 1.83
N VAL A 61 -12.50 16.44 2.02
CA VAL A 61 -12.91 15.53 0.92
C VAL A 61 -14.44 15.54 0.80
N SER A 62 -14.95 15.68 -0.42
CA SER A 62 -16.39 15.56 -0.72
C SER A 62 -16.82 14.11 -0.95
N GLU A 63 -18.10 13.82 -0.75
CA GLU A 63 -18.68 12.48 -1.00
C GLU A 63 -18.48 12.04 -2.46
N ASP A 64 -18.73 12.95 -3.40
CA ASP A 64 -18.52 12.72 -4.84
C ASP A 64 -17.05 12.42 -5.17
N ALA A 65 -16.10 13.16 -4.56
CA ALA A 65 -14.68 12.89 -4.75
C ALA A 65 -14.29 11.49 -4.24
N LEU A 66 -14.85 11.05 -3.10
CA LEU A 66 -14.59 9.71 -2.57
C LEU A 66 -15.20 8.60 -3.45
N GLN A 67 -16.37 8.83 -4.03
CA GLN A 67 -17.00 7.89 -4.99
C GLN A 67 -16.21 7.80 -6.29
N GLN A 68 -15.76 8.93 -6.83
CA GLN A 68 -14.93 8.96 -8.03
C GLN A 68 -13.55 8.33 -7.80
N ALA A 69 -12.97 8.54 -6.60
CA ALA A 69 -11.68 7.96 -6.23
C ALA A 69 -11.67 6.43 -6.31
N ALA A 70 -12.80 5.76 -6.04
CA ALA A 70 -12.91 4.30 -6.11
C ALA A 70 -12.49 3.70 -7.46
N LYS A 71 -12.64 4.48 -8.55
CA LYS A 71 -12.23 4.06 -9.90
C LYS A 71 -10.71 4.00 -10.06
N TYR A 72 -10.00 4.83 -9.32
CA TYR A 72 -8.55 5.07 -9.47
C TYR A 72 -7.71 4.46 -8.35
N ILE A 73 -8.33 3.90 -7.31
CA ILE A 73 -7.62 3.30 -6.17
C ILE A 73 -7.93 1.81 -6.03
N ASP A 74 -7.10 1.10 -5.29
CA ASP A 74 -7.34 -0.27 -4.84
C ASP A 74 -7.42 -0.31 -3.30
N PRO A 75 -7.75 -1.47 -2.69
CA PRO A 75 -7.79 -1.60 -1.24
C PRO A 75 -6.46 -1.29 -0.53
N GLY A 76 -5.32 -1.47 -1.21
CA GLY A 76 -3.98 -1.17 -0.69
C GLY A 76 -3.74 0.33 -0.60
N HIS A 77 -3.96 1.04 -1.70
CA HIS A 77 -3.89 2.51 -1.74
C HIS A 77 -4.83 3.14 -0.70
N TYR A 78 -6.02 2.58 -0.49
CA TYR A 78 -6.93 3.07 0.55
C TYR A 78 -6.40 2.81 1.96
N ASN A 79 -5.74 1.66 2.20
CA ASN A 79 -5.09 1.40 3.47
C ASN A 79 -4.01 2.46 3.76
N ASP A 80 -3.18 2.78 2.76
CA ASP A 80 -2.15 3.82 2.87
C ASP A 80 -2.77 5.17 3.25
N VAL A 81 -3.89 5.57 2.61
CA VAL A 81 -4.63 6.79 3.00
C VAL A 81 -5.03 6.76 4.47
N THR A 82 -5.58 5.64 4.95
CA THR A 82 -6.03 5.54 6.35
C THR A 82 -4.87 5.58 7.33
N GLU A 83 -3.71 5.06 6.95
CA GLU A 83 -2.48 5.06 7.75
C GLU A 83 -1.86 6.45 7.82
N GLU A 84 -1.65 7.09 6.68
CA GLU A 84 -1.11 8.46 6.62
C GLU A 84 -1.99 9.44 7.41
N ARG A 85 -3.33 9.36 7.25
CA ARG A 85 -4.25 10.17 8.05
C ARG A 85 -4.14 9.89 9.54
N ALA A 86 -3.94 8.63 9.93
CA ALA A 86 -3.76 8.28 11.34
C ALA A 86 -2.43 8.79 11.90
N LEU A 87 -1.35 8.81 11.10
CA LEU A 87 -0.07 9.43 11.45
C LEU A 87 -0.22 10.94 11.67
N GLU A 88 -1.02 11.61 10.83
CA GLU A 88 -1.40 13.01 10.98
C GLU A 88 -2.43 13.28 12.10
N LYS A 89 -2.82 12.26 12.87
CA LYS A 89 -3.78 12.35 13.98
C LYS A 89 -5.19 12.73 13.55
N LEU A 90 -5.55 12.45 12.31
CA LEU A 90 -6.89 12.59 11.75
C LEU A 90 -7.60 11.25 11.70
N CYS A 91 -8.94 11.29 11.59
CA CYS A 91 -9.72 10.07 11.39
C CYS A 91 -9.40 9.49 10.01
N GLY A 92 -9.09 8.18 9.96
CA GLY A 92 -8.80 7.47 8.71
C GLY A 92 -9.93 7.46 7.69
N TYR A 93 -11.17 7.77 8.09
CA TYR A 93 -12.27 7.95 7.13
C TYR A 93 -12.16 9.31 6.43
N PRO A 94 -12.00 9.39 5.09
CA PRO A 94 -11.69 10.63 4.38
C PRO A 94 -12.71 11.76 4.57
N LEU A 95 -14.00 11.45 4.67
CA LEU A 95 -15.08 12.44 4.89
C LEU A 95 -15.09 13.02 6.30
N CYS A 96 -14.34 12.43 7.23
CA CYS A 96 -14.35 12.83 8.64
C CYS A 96 -13.12 13.67 8.97
N SER A 97 -13.34 14.93 9.33
CA SER A 97 -12.28 15.85 9.76
C SER A 97 -11.99 15.78 11.27
N ASN A 98 -12.57 14.82 12.00
CA ASN A 98 -12.33 14.68 13.44
C ASN A 98 -10.93 14.15 13.72
N SER A 99 -10.26 14.68 14.75
CA SER A 99 -8.98 14.17 15.23
C SER A 99 -9.14 12.93 16.13
N ILE A 100 -8.26 11.93 15.94
CA ILE A 100 -8.23 10.71 16.78
C ILE A 100 -7.75 10.98 18.21
N VAL A 101 -6.97 12.06 18.41
CA VAL A 101 -6.33 12.38 19.70
C VAL A 101 -7.32 12.95 20.71
N GLY A 102 -8.46 13.51 20.26
CA GLY A 102 -9.46 14.11 21.13
C GLY A 102 -10.72 13.26 21.38
N SER A 103 -11.15 12.44 20.41
CA SER A 103 -12.49 11.82 20.44
C SER A 103 -12.54 10.46 21.13
N ASN A 104 -11.45 9.69 21.13
CA ASN A 104 -11.37 8.38 21.80
C ASN A 104 -10.56 8.42 23.12
N SER A 105 -9.81 9.50 23.37
CA SER A 105 -8.88 9.60 24.50
C SER A 105 -9.54 9.88 25.85
N LYS A 106 -10.81 10.30 25.89
CA LYS A 106 -11.53 10.54 27.16
C LYS A 106 -11.94 9.25 27.89
N LYS A 107 -11.94 8.09 27.22
CA LYS A 107 -12.23 6.76 27.82
C LYS A 107 -11.02 5.81 27.86
N VAL A 108 -9.86 6.29 27.45
CA VAL A 108 -8.56 5.60 27.51
C VAL A 108 -7.74 6.31 28.60
N THR A 109 -8.27 6.35 29.82
CA THR A 109 -7.63 7.01 30.97
C THR A 109 -6.53 6.13 31.59
N SER A 110 -6.37 4.88 31.15
CA SER A 110 -5.26 4.02 31.57
C SER A 110 -4.19 3.91 30.48
N PRO A 111 -2.88 3.97 30.83
CA PRO A 111 -1.78 3.72 29.91
C PRO A 111 -1.89 2.39 29.16
N VAL A 112 -2.52 1.40 29.80
CA VAL A 112 -2.75 0.04 29.27
C VAL A 112 -3.66 0.06 28.03
N SER A 113 -4.68 0.92 28.01
CA SER A 113 -5.64 0.95 26.91
C SER A 113 -5.10 1.62 25.64
N ARG A 114 -4.01 2.41 25.70
CA ARG A 114 -3.37 2.96 24.49
C ARG A 114 -2.67 1.89 23.67
N ASN A 115 -2.07 0.90 24.32
CA ASN A 115 -1.29 -0.15 23.67
C ASN A 115 -2.04 -1.47 23.52
N ALA A 116 -3.29 -1.56 23.98
CA ALA A 116 -4.08 -2.79 23.85
C ALA A 116 -4.41 -3.10 22.38
N HIS A 117 -4.01 -4.26 21.87
CA HIS A 117 -4.35 -4.71 20.51
C HIS A 117 -5.67 -5.47 20.48
N PHE A 118 -6.08 -6.03 21.62
CA PHE A 118 -7.31 -6.81 21.75
C PHE A 118 -8.26 -6.20 22.77
N ARG A 119 -9.56 -6.38 22.53
CA ARG A 119 -10.66 -6.01 23.43
C ARG A 119 -11.56 -7.22 23.63
N ILE A 120 -11.77 -7.60 24.89
CA ILE A 120 -12.69 -8.67 25.28
C ILE A 120 -14.05 -8.06 25.55
N ASP A 121 -15.09 -8.57 24.89
CA ASP A 121 -16.47 -8.30 25.23
C ASP A 121 -17.02 -9.49 26.02
N CYS A 122 -17.15 -9.31 27.34
CA CYS A 122 -17.63 -10.33 28.25
C CYS A 122 -19.13 -10.64 28.06
N PHE A 123 -19.92 -9.73 27.45
CA PHE A 123 -21.35 -9.97 27.24
C PHE A 123 -21.57 -10.93 26.07
N SER A 124 -20.87 -10.70 24.95
CA SER A 124 -20.94 -11.59 23.80
C SER A 124 -19.94 -12.75 23.85
N ASN A 125 -19.06 -12.77 24.85
CA ASN A 125 -17.90 -13.66 24.96
C ASN A 125 -17.05 -13.68 23.67
N LYS A 126 -16.73 -12.49 23.16
CA LYS A 126 -15.96 -12.32 21.90
C LYS A 126 -14.71 -11.50 22.14
N VAL A 127 -13.63 -11.85 21.45
CA VAL A 127 -12.40 -11.07 21.40
C VAL A 127 -12.37 -10.30 20.09
N TYR A 128 -12.03 -9.02 20.16
CA TYR A 128 -11.91 -8.15 19.01
C TYR A 128 -10.49 -7.62 18.89
N ASP A 129 -9.92 -7.65 17.70
CA ASP A 129 -8.74 -6.87 17.36
C ASP A 129 -9.15 -5.42 17.12
N VAL A 130 -8.55 -4.52 17.90
CA VAL A 130 -8.82 -3.08 17.88
C VAL A 130 -7.69 -2.27 17.24
N THR A 131 -6.67 -2.93 16.69
CA THR A 131 -5.49 -2.29 16.08
C THR A 131 -5.91 -1.33 14.97
N GLU A 132 -6.64 -1.84 13.98
CA GLU A 132 -7.17 -1.04 12.87
C GLU A 132 -8.22 -0.02 13.32
N ARG A 133 -9.02 -0.38 14.33
CA ARG A 133 -10.05 0.50 14.88
C ARG A 133 -9.46 1.81 15.42
N LYS A 134 -8.23 1.81 15.94
CA LYS A 134 -7.58 3.00 16.52
C LYS A 134 -7.30 4.12 15.50
N LYS A 135 -7.22 3.79 14.20
CA LYS A 135 -7.07 4.76 13.11
C LYS A 135 -8.31 5.67 12.95
N TYR A 136 -9.42 5.40 13.64
CA TYR A 136 -10.70 6.09 13.43
C TYR A 136 -11.24 6.78 14.69
N CYS A 137 -12.00 7.87 14.51
CA CYS A 137 -12.61 8.62 15.62
C CYS A 137 -13.78 7.89 16.31
N SER A 138 -14.46 6.96 15.62
CA SER A 138 -15.63 6.24 16.13
C SER A 138 -15.80 4.88 15.44
N GLY A 139 -16.55 3.95 16.07
CA GLY A 139 -16.82 2.63 15.48
C GLY A 139 -17.69 2.70 14.23
N LYS A 140 -18.44 3.80 14.07
CA LYS A 140 -19.22 4.10 12.87
C LYS A 140 -18.31 4.43 11.70
N CYS A 141 -17.33 5.32 11.91
CA CYS A 141 -16.34 5.66 10.88
C CYS A 141 -15.49 4.45 10.48
N TYR A 142 -15.14 3.59 11.45
CA TYR A 142 -14.47 2.32 11.14
C TYR A 142 -15.35 1.42 10.25
N GLY A 143 -16.62 1.21 10.63
CA GLY A 143 -17.55 0.40 9.83
C GLY A 143 -17.78 0.94 8.42
N ALA A 144 -17.97 2.26 8.29
CA ALA A 144 -18.14 2.93 7.00
C ALA A 144 -16.88 2.79 6.12
N SER A 145 -15.69 2.97 6.71
CA SER A 145 -14.42 2.83 6.01
C SER A 145 -14.19 1.41 5.50
N ILE A 146 -14.43 0.39 6.34
CA ILE A 146 -14.31 -1.01 5.95
C ILE A 146 -15.34 -1.38 4.88
N PHE A 147 -16.56 -0.82 4.94
CA PHE A 147 -17.57 -1.03 3.91
C PHE A 147 -17.12 -0.43 2.57
N TYR A 148 -16.53 0.76 2.57
CA TYR A 148 -15.96 1.36 1.37
C TYR A 148 -14.81 0.52 0.82
N GLN A 149 -13.85 0.12 1.66
CA GLN A 149 -12.69 -0.67 1.26
C GLN A 149 -13.08 -2.00 0.60
N LYS A 150 -14.14 -2.66 1.08
CA LYS A 150 -14.63 -3.93 0.52
C LYS A 150 -15.25 -3.80 -0.87
N GLN A 151 -15.71 -2.61 -1.24
CA GLN A 151 -16.28 -2.35 -2.57
C GLN A 151 -15.19 -2.03 -3.62
N LEU A 152 -13.96 -1.74 -3.19
CA LEU A 152 -12.87 -1.44 -4.10
C LEU A 152 -12.40 -2.68 -4.85
N SER A 153 -12.14 -2.52 -6.15
CA SER A 153 -11.59 -3.60 -6.98
C SER A 153 -10.17 -3.95 -6.56
N THR A 154 -9.91 -5.25 -6.40
CA THR A 154 -8.55 -5.79 -6.16
C THR A 154 -7.70 -5.82 -7.42
N THR A 155 -8.31 -5.63 -8.60
CA THR A 155 -7.59 -5.55 -9.87
C THR A 155 -6.71 -4.29 -9.89
N PRO A 156 -5.43 -4.38 -10.29
CA PRO A 156 -4.55 -3.22 -10.38
C PRO A 156 -5.08 -2.14 -11.34
N VAL A 157 -4.91 -0.86 -10.99
CA VAL A 157 -5.50 0.29 -11.70
C VAL A 157 -5.15 0.33 -13.20
N TRP A 158 -3.93 -0.04 -13.57
CA TRP A 158 -3.45 -0.04 -14.96
C TRP A 158 -4.11 -1.13 -15.84
N LEU A 159 -4.70 -2.17 -15.23
CA LEU A 159 -5.35 -3.26 -15.94
C LEU A 159 -6.85 -3.02 -16.17
N ARG A 160 -7.47 -2.04 -15.49
CA ARG A 160 -8.93 -1.76 -15.51
C ARG A 160 -9.44 -1.10 -16.79
N LYS A 161 -8.68 -1.14 -17.88
CA LYS A 161 -9.07 -0.50 -19.15
C LYS A 161 -10.28 -1.23 -19.73
N GLY A 162 -11.44 -0.56 -19.75
CA GLY A 162 -12.68 -1.09 -20.31
C GLY A 162 -13.54 -1.88 -19.33
N GLU A 163 -13.15 -1.99 -18.06
CA GLU A 163 -14.01 -2.56 -17.03
C GLU A 163 -15.07 -1.53 -16.60
N LYS A 164 -16.33 -1.97 -16.58
CA LYS A 164 -17.40 -1.23 -15.90
C LYS A 164 -17.27 -1.55 -14.41
N LEU A 165 -16.67 -0.64 -13.67
CA LEU A 165 -16.68 -0.72 -12.20
C LEU A 165 -18.06 -0.30 -11.72
N ASP A 166 -18.61 -1.09 -10.79
CA ASP A 166 -19.84 -0.73 -10.09
C ASP A 166 -19.62 0.56 -9.31
N GLU A 167 -20.68 1.36 -9.23
CA GLU A 167 -20.64 2.61 -8.47
C GLU A 167 -20.59 2.29 -6.98
N VAL A 168 -19.64 2.91 -6.28
CA VAL A 168 -19.44 2.67 -4.85
C VAL A 168 -20.47 3.43 -4.04
N GLU A 169 -21.16 2.71 -3.15
CA GLU A 169 -22.13 3.28 -2.24
C GLU A 169 -21.46 3.69 -0.92
N LEU A 170 -21.77 4.91 -0.48
CA LEU A 170 -21.39 5.42 0.82
C LEU A 170 -22.56 5.25 1.78
N ILE A 171 -22.33 4.58 2.91
CA ILE A 171 -23.36 4.44 3.93
C ILE A 171 -23.37 5.69 4.82
N PRO A 172 -24.53 6.34 5.02
CA PRO A 172 -24.67 7.42 6.00
C PRO A 172 -24.30 6.95 7.41
N LEU A 173 -23.48 7.72 8.12
CA LEU A 173 -22.99 7.37 9.47
C LEU A 173 -24.11 7.18 10.51
N ASP A 174 -25.30 7.73 10.26
CA ASP A 174 -26.47 7.59 11.16
C ASP A 174 -27.11 6.21 11.11
N LYS A 175 -27.00 5.50 9.99
CA LYS A 175 -27.61 4.18 9.78
C LYS A 175 -26.72 3.03 10.24
N ILE A 176 -25.43 3.28 10.49
CA ILE A 176 -24.45 2.25 10.84
C ILE A 176 -24.35 2.07 12.36
N ARG A 177 -24.47 0.82 12.81
CA ARG A 177 -24.06 0.44 14.16
C ARG A 177 -22.53 0.38 14.23
N GLY A 178 -21.93 1.09 15.19
CA GLY A 178 -20.49 1.14 15.32
C GLY A 178 -19.90 -0.22 15.67
N VAL A 179 -18.87 -0.65 14.92
CA VAL A 179 -18.20 -1.93 15.13
C VAL A 179 -17.01 -1.72 16.09
N PRO A 180 -16.84 -2.56 17.13
CA PRO A 180 -15.78 -2.38 18.12
C PRO A 180 -14.38 -2.72 17.58
N GLY A 181 -14.28 -3.59 16.58
CA GLY A 181 -13.03 -4.08 16.01
C GLY A 181 -13.30 -5.29 15.11
N LEU A 182 -12.24 -5.93 14.61
CA LEU A 182 -12.37 -7.18 13.86
C LEU A 182 -12.55 -8.35 14.85
N PRO A 183 -13.61 -9.16 14.77
CA PRO A 183 -13.74 -10.31 15.66
C PRO A 183 -12.61 -11.30 15.40
N VAL A 184 -11.98 -11.78 16.47
CA VAL A 184 -10.95 -12.82 16.45
C VAL A 184 -11.59 -14.12 16.94
N SER A 185 -11.51 -15.16 16.11
CA SER A 185 -11.88 -16.51 16.54
C SER A 185 -10.67 -17.12 17.25
N ILE A 186 -10.83 -17.53 18.50
CA ILE A 186 -9.77 -18.19 19.27
C ILE A 186 -9.58 -19.63 18.77
N ASP A 187 -10.65 -20.23 18.20
CA ASP A 187 -10.68 -21.62 17.76
C ASP A 187 -10.47 -21.78 16.24
N ASP A 188 -9.84 -20.80 15.57
CA ASP A 188 -9.66 -20.84 14.12
C ASP A 188 -8.65 -21.95 13.73
N PRO A 189 -9.09 -23.05 13.07
CA PRO A 189 -8.25 -24.22 12.82
C PRO A 189 -7.03 -23.88 11.95
N VAL A 190 -7.16 -22.85 11.10
CA VAL A 190 -6.10 -22.32 10.25
C VAL A 190 -5.00 -21.62 11.07
N GLN A 191 -5.36 -20.87 12.12
CA GLN A 191 -4.37 -20.22 12.98
C GLN A 191 -3.62 -21.23 13.84
N THR A 192 -4.31 -22.24 14.36
CA THR A 192 -3.66 -23.34 15.08
C THR A 192 -2.70 -24.13 14.19
N ALA A 193 -3.09 -24.45 12.95
CA ALA A 193 -2.20 -25.14 12.02
C ALA A 193 -0.95 -24.31 11.68
N LEU A 194 -1.11 -22.99 11.43
CA LEU A 194 0.01 -22.09 11.18
C LEU A 194 0.95 -21.97 12.39
N LEU A 195 0.40 -21.89 13.61
CA LEU A 195 1.18 -21.90 14.85
C LEU A 195 1.99 -23.19 15.01
N ASP A 196 1.40 -24.32 14.66
CA ASP A 196 2.08 -25.62 14.73
C ASP A 196 3.17 -25.75 13.66
N GLU A 197 2.96 -25.21 12.45
CA GLU A 197 4.00 -25.08 11.42
C GLU A 197 5.16 -24.18 11.87
N VAL A 198 4.87 -23.01 12.45
CA VAL A 198 5.90 -22.08 12.97
C VAL A 198 6.70 -22.70 14.12
N LYS A 199 6.03 -23.42 15.03
CA LYS A 199 6.72 -24.18 16.09
C LYS A 199 7.59 -25.30 15.52
N ALA A 200 7.13 -25.98 14.48
CA ALA A 200 7.90 -27.02 13.80
C ALA A 200 9.13 -26.45 13.08
N MET A 201 9.08 -25.18 12.63
CA MET A 201 10.18 -24.51 11.92
C MET A 201 11.34 -24.03 12.80
N LYS A 202 11.30 -24.18 14.15
CA LYS A 202 12.39 -23.90 15.12
C LYS A 202 13.49 -22.94 14.61
N LEU A 203 13.17 -21.65 14.43
CA LEU A 203 14.19 -20.63 14.25
C LEU A 203 14.82 -20.32 15.62
N GLY A 204 15.91 -21.03 15.93
CA GLY A 204 16.99 -20.56 16.81
C GLY A 204 16.59 -20.14 18.23
N GLU A 205 15.99 -21.03 19.02
CA GLU A 205 16.17 -20.98 20.49
C GLU A 205 17.47 -21.68 20.85
N SER A 206 18.59 -21.04 20.57
CA SER A 206 19.87 -21.36 21.18
C SER A 206 20.58 -20.04 21.48
N GLU A 207 21.06 -19.90 22.71
CA GLU A 207 21.85 -18.78 23.25
C GLU A 207 21.06 -17.62 23.91
N ARG A 208 20.34 -17.95 25.00
CA ARG A 208 20.27 -17.07 26.18
C ARG A 208 20.45 -17.86 27.47
N GLU A 209 21.52 -18.64 27.54
CA GLU A 209 22.05 -19.06 28.83
C GLU A 209 23.48 -18.52 28.97
N THR A 210 23.79 -18.03 30.18
CA THR A 210 25.10 -17.58 30.70
C THR A 210 25.61 -16.17 30.33
N ILE A 211 25.05 -15.12 30.94
CA ILE A 211 25.86 -13.98 31.42
C ILE A 211 25.33 -13.47 32.77
N HIS A 212 25.60 -14.18 33.86
CA HIS A 212 25.92 -13.55 35.15
C HIS A 212 26.52 -14.58 36.13
N SER A 213 27.82 -14.83 35.96
CA SER A 213 28.72 -15.17 37.06
C SER A 213 29.93 -14.24 36.95
N ASP A 214 30.44 -13.82 38.11
CA ASP A 214 31.60 -12.95 38.37
C ASP A 214 31.34 -11.43 38.45
N LYS A 215 30.87 -11.01 39.64
CA LYS A 215 31.60 -10.04 40.47
C LYS A 215 31.23 -10.15 41.94
#